data_AF-A0A7D6V7G6-F1
#
_entry.id   AF-A0A7D6V7G6-F1
#
_cell.length_a   1.000
_cell.length_b   1.000
_cell.length_c   1.000
_cell.angle_alpha   90.00
_cell.angle_beta   90.00
_cell.angle_gamma   90.00
#
_symmetry.space_group_name_H-M   'P 1'
#
loop_
_entity.id
_entity.type
_entity.pdbx_description
1 polymer ?
#
loop_
_entity_poly.entity_id
_entity_poly.type
_entity_poly.pdbx_seq_one_letter_code
_entity_poly.pdbx_strand_id
1 'polypeptide(L)'
;MDGSTAWQPVPEPTVELDVFTPPTQRRWTVLIRLILAIPQLIVVWALGLAATVVAIIGWFAALFTGALPPWCGDFLRSYLAYSTRVMAYLMLMVDVYPPFTMDVAVDHPVRVWFPAPTPLNRMAVLFRFFLALPILLLTAWFVSGWMVISLILWLIVLIMGRMPDTIFQATAAVLRNQVRTESYWYMLTPTYLKGVFGDGPAPIASTDMPPGYAAASPTRPLLVSQGARILLWVILVLGILSSFTQGASGSRSNDDEYSMVGTSQR
;
A
#
# COMPACT_ATOMS: atom_id res chain seq x y z
N MET A 1 -19.49 -35.99 -15.69
CA MET A 1 -18.31 -35.98 -14.83
C MET A 1 -18.05 -34.52 -14.52
N ASP A 2 -18.50 -34.11 -13.33
CA ASP A 2 -18.36 -32.76 -12.80
C ASP A 2 -16.92 -32.49 -12.31
N GLY A 3 -16.58 -31.22 -12.11
CA GLY A 3 -15.28 -30.80 -11.56
C GLY A 3 -14.68 -29.52 -12.15
N SER A 4 -15.37 -28.84 -13.06
CA SER A 4 -15.00 -27.48 -13.47
C SER A 4 -15.10 -26.53 -12.27
N THR A 5 -14.03 -25.80 -11.96
CA THR A 5 -13.83 -24.77 -10.90
C THR A 5 -13.39 -25.27 -9.51
N ALA A 6 -12.09 -25.49 -9.30
CA ALA A 6 -11.54 -25.65 -7.94
C ALA A 6 -10.17 -24.96 -7.73
N TRP A 7 -10.18 -23.62 -7.81
CA TRP A 7 -9.54 -22.76 -6.81
C TRP A 7 -10.65 -21.88 -6.20
N GLN A 8 -10.92 -22.04 -4.90
CA GLN A 8 -11.87 -21.22 -4.14
C GLN A 8 -11.08 -20.18 -3.32
N PRO A 9 -11.26 -18.88 -3.56
CA PRO A 9 -10.74 -17.85 -2.66
C PRO A 9 -11.40 -17.92 -1.28
N VAL A 10 -10.60 -17.60 -0.26
CA VAL A 10 -10.89 -17.70 1.17
C VAL A 10 -12.22 -16.99 1.54
N PRO A 11 -13.05 -17.55 2.44
CA PRO A 11 -14.26 -16.92 3.01
C PRO A 11 -14.03 -15.60 3.77
N GLU A 12 -12.83 -15.03 3.71
CA GLU A 12 -12.42 -13.85 4.47
C GLU A 12 -12.46 -12.61 3.55
N PRO A 13 -13.09 -11.50 3.98
CA PRO A 13 -13.24 -10.28 3.19
C PRO A 13 -11.90 -9.53 3.07
N THR A 14 -10.96 -10.03 2.29
CA THR A 14 -9.64 -9.42 2.09
C THR A 14 -9.65 -8.45 0.91
N VAL A 15 -8.79 -7.43 0.99
CA VAL A 15 -8.55 -6.49 -0.13
C VAL A 15 -7.44 -7.05 -1.00
N GLU A 16 -7.69 -7.12 -2.29
CA GLU A 16 -6.74 -7.64 -3.28
C GLU A 16 -6.28 -6.53 -4.21
N LEU A 17 -5.03 -6.63 -4.66
CA LEU A 17 -4.37 -5.63 -5.49
C LEU A 17 -3.90 -6.30 -6.77
N ASP A 18 -4.40 -5.80 -7.91
CA ASP A 18 -3.96 -6.19 -9.23
C ASP A 18 -3.09 -5.08 -9.83
N VAL A 19 -1.85 -5.41 -10.17
CA VAL A 19 -0.94 -4.52 -10.89
C VAL A 19 -0.43 -5.21 -12.14
N PHE A 20 -0.71 -4.61 -13.29
CA PHE A 20 -0.24 -5.05 -14.59
C PHE A 20 0.93 -4.16 -15.03
N THR A 21 2.11 -4.76 -15.10
CA THR A 21 3.33 -4.04 -15.51
C THR A 21 3.41 -3.96 -17.03
N PRO A 22 3.61 -2.76 -17.62
CA PRO A 22 3.93 -2.67 -19.04
C PRO A 22 5.34 -3.24 -19.32
N PRO A 23 5.56 -3.89 -20.47
CA PRO A 23 6.82 -4.57 -20.78
C PRO A 23 8.03 -3.62 -20.91
N THR A 24 7.80 -2.34 -21.21
CA THR A 24 8.82 -1.28 -21.26
C THR A 24 8.24 0.04 -20.77
N GLN A 25 9.08 0.88 -20.17
CA GLN A 25 8.73 2.24 -19.74
C GLN A 25 9.57 3.28 -20.48
N ARG A 26 9.00 4.47 -20.71
CA ARG A 26 9.74 5.57 -21.34
C ARG A 26 10.70 6.19 -20.32
N ARG A 27 12.00 6.17 -20.59
CA ARG A 27 13.03 6.70 -19.65
C ARG A 27 12.83 8.17 -19.29
N TRP A 28 12.34 8.97 -20.24
CA TRP A 28 12.04 10.37 -20.00
C TRP A 28 10.92 10.55 -18.97
N THR A 29 9.81 9.79 -19.06
CA THR A 29 8.71 9.88 -18.10
C THR A 29 9.13 9.41 -16.71
N VAL A 30 10.10 8.49 -16.62
CA VAL A 30 10.74 8.09 -15.35
C VAL A 30 11.56 9.24 -14.74
N LEU A 31 12.32 9.97 -15.55
CA LEU A 31 13.15 11.09 -15.09
C LEU A 31 12.29 12.23 -14.53
N ILE A 32 11.28 12.67 -15.27
CA ILE A 32 10.40 13.77 -14.87
C ILE A 32 9.21 13.30 -14.01
N ARG A 33 9.20 12.03 -13.57
CA ARG A 33 8.03 11.43 -12.93
C ARG A 33 7.59 12.17 -11.68
N LEU A 34 8.55 12.59 -10.86
CA LEU A 34 8.29 13.32 -9.63
C LEU A 34 7.57 14.65 -9.92
N ILE A 35 7.98 15.36 -10.98
CA ILE A 35 7.36 16.62 -11.41
C ILE A 35 5.93 16.36 -11.93
N LEU A 36 5.75 15.33 -12.77
CA LEU A 36 4.44 14.94 -13.29
C LEU A 36 3.46 14.52 -12.18
N ALA A 37 3.98 13.98 -11.07
CA ALA A 37 3.18 13.54 -9.94
C ALA A 37 2.73 14.68 -9.02
N ILE A 38 3.32 15.88 -9.10
CA ILE A 38 2.97 17.01 -8.21
C ILE A 38 1.46 17.30 -8.22
N PRO A 39 0.78 17.44 -9.38
CA PRO A 39 -0.66 17.68 -9.40
C PRO A 39 -1.46 16.54 -8.75
N GLN A 40 -1.03 15.29 -8.95
CA GLN A 40 -1.67 14.11 -8.34
C GLN A 40 -1.51 14.12 -6.82
N LEU A 41 -0.33 14.48 -6.32
CA LEU A 41 -0.04 14.56 -4.89
C LEU A 41 -0.92 15.61 -4.20
N ILE A 42 -1.16 16.76 -4.85
CA ILE A 42 -2.07 17.79 -4.33
C ILE A 42 -3.49 17.24 -4.20
N VAL A 43 -3.97 16.53 -5.24
CA VAL A 43 -5.32 15.94 -5.23
C VAL A 43 -5.43 14.83 -4.18
N VAL A 44 -4.46 13.92 -4.09
CA VAL A 44 -4.43 12.87 -3.06
C VAL A 44 -4.42 13.49 -1.66
N TRP A 45 -3.64 14.54 -1.44
CA TRP A 45 -3.59 15.24 -0.15
C TRP A 45 -4.94 15.86 0.21
N ALA A 46 -5.56 16.61 -0.71
CA ALA A 46 -6.88 17.23 -0.49
C ALA A 46 -7.97 16.17 -0.24
N LEU A 47 -7.99 15.09 -1.04
CA LEU A 47 -8.89 13.97 -0.85
C LEU A 47 -8.63 13.21 0.44
N GLY A 48 -7.37 13.13 0.89
CA GLY A 48 -6.99 12.50 2.16
C GLY A 48 -7.54 13.27 3.38
N LEU A 49 -7.61 14.61 3.30
CA LEU A 49 -8.29 15.41 4.31
C LEU A 49 -9.80 15.08 4.34
N ALA A 50 -10.45 15.04 3.18
CA ALA A 50 -11.85 14.64 3.08
C ALA A 50 -12.08 13.20 3.59
N ALA A 51 -11.21 12.26 3.23
CA ALA A 51 -11.26 10.87 3.69
C ALA A 51 -11.13 10.77 5.21
N THR A 52 -10.31 11.61 5.83
CA THR A 52 -10.19 11.66 7.29
C THR A 52 -11.51 12.08 7.94
N VAL A 53 -12.17 13.12 7.42
CA VAL A 53 -13.49 13.56 7.91
C VAL A 53 -14.55 12.46 7.70
N VAL A 54 -14.61 11.87 6.51
CA VAL A 54 -15.54 10.78 6.18
C VAL A 54 -15.30 9.55 7.06
N ALA A 55 -14.04 9.22 7.35
CA ALA A 55 -13.67 8.12 8.23
C ALA A 55 -14.10 8.39 9.68
N ILE A 56 -13.95 9.60 10.19
CA ILE A 56 -14.43 9.96 11.54
C ILE A 56 -15.96 9.80 11.61
N ILE A 57 -16.69 10.32 10.62
CA ILE A 57 -18.16 10.16 10.55
C ILE A 57 -18.53 8.68 10.46
N GLY A 58 -17.85 7.92 9.60
CA GLY A 58 -18.05 6.48 9.41
C GLY A 58 -17.73 5.67 10.66
N TRP A 59 -16.74 6.08 11.46
CA TRP A 59 -16.36 5.45 12.71
C TRP A 59 -17.48 5.59 13.76
N PHE A 60 -18.01 6.79 13.95
CA PHE A 60 -19.17 6.99 14.84
C PHE A 60 -20.37 6.17 14.37
N ALA A 61 -20.70 6.22 13.08
CA ALA A 61 -21.81 5.43 12.53
C ALA A 61 -21.59 3.91 12.74
N ALA A 62 -20.38 3.41 12.51
CA ALA A 62 -20.03 2.01 12.68
C ALA A 62 -20.05 1.55 14.14
N LEU A 63 -19.76 2.42 15.11
CA LEU A 63 -19.90 2.12 16.53
C LEU A 63 -21.36 1.83 16.92
N PHE A 64 -22.31 2.61 16.40
CA PHE A 64 -23.72 2.43 16.72
C PHE A 64 -24.39 1.34 15.88
N THR A 65 -24.11 1.32 14.59
CA THR A 65 -24.79 0.43 13.63
C THR A 65 -24.08 -0.90 13.44
N GLY A 66 -22.78 -0.98 13.73
CA GLY A 66 -21.94 -2.15 13.40
C GLY A 66 -21.58 -2.24 11.91
N ALA A 67 -21.79 -1.20 11.11
CA ALA A 67 -21.43 -1.16 9.70
C ALA A 67 -21.11 0.26 9.23
N LEU A 68 -20.38 0.41 8.12
CA LEU A 68 -20.19 1.71 7.50
C LEU A 68 -21.46 2.12 6.73
N PRO A 69 -21.89 3.40 6.82
CA PRO A 69 -22.86 3.94 5.88
C PRO A 69 -22.39 3.73 4.43
N PRO A 70 -23.28 3.41 3.48
CA PRO A 70 -22.89 3.14 2.10
C PRO A 70 -22.04 4.26 1.49
N TRP A 71 -22.48 5.52 1.65
CA TRP A 71 -21.77 6.68 1.14
C TRP A 71 -20.36 6.86 1.71
N CYS A 72 -20.14 6.54 3.00
CA CYS A 72 -18.80 6.57 3.61
C CYS A 72 -17.92 5.53 2.94
N GLY A 73 -18.43 4.29 2.82
CA GLY A 73 -17.71 3.19 2.21
C GLY A 73 -17.34 3.47 0.76
N ASP A 74 -18.27 4.01 -0.02
CA ASP A 74 -18.07 4.28 -1.45
C ASP A 74 -17.02 5.38 -1.66
N PHE A 75 -17.08 6.45 -0.87
CA PHE A 75 -16.06 7.50 -0.90
C PHE A 75 -14.67 6.95 -0.52
N LEU A 76 -14.56 6.20 0.58
CA LEU A 76 -13.28 5.67 1.07
C LEU A 76 -12.67 4.65 0.10
N ARG A 77 -13.47 3.78 -0.52
CA ARG A 77 -13.00 2.87 -1.58
C ARG A 77 -12.49 3.62 -2.80
N SER A 78 -13.23 4.64 -3.23
CA SER A 78 -12.87 5.50 -4.35
C SER A 78 -11.55 6.24 -4.11
N TYR A 79 -11.41 6.82 -2.92
CA TYR A 79 -10.19 7.47 -2.46
C TYR A 79 -9.00 6.49 -2.44
N LEU A 80 -9.16 5.31 -1.83
CA LEU A 80 -8.08 4.32 -1.77
C LEU A 80 -7.68 3.80 -3.16
N ALA A 81 -8.65 3.53 -4.04
CA ALA A 81 -8.36 3.13 -5.41
C ALA A 81 -7.56 4.23 -6.15
N TYR A 82 -7.94 5.50 -5.97
CA TYR A 82 -7.20 6.63 -6.54
C TYR A 82 -5.79 6.78 -5.95
N SER A 83 -5.66 6.82 -4.63
CA SER A 83 -4.37 6.90 -3.92
C SER A 83 -3.42 5.77 -4.35
N THR A 84 -3.93 4.53 -4.44
CA THR A 84 -3.15 3.36 -4.86
C THR A 84 -2.62 3.50 -6.28
N ARG A 85 -3.42 4.03 -7.21
CA ARG A 85 -2.98 4.30 -8.60
C ARG A 85 -1.84 5.32 -8.62
N VAL A 86 -1.95 6.39 -7.83
CA VAL A 86 -0.90 7.41 -7.70
C VAL A 86 0.37 6.83 -7.06
N MET A 87 0.24 6.03 -6.00
CA MET A 87 1.38 5.39 -5.36
C MET A 87 2.08 4.38 -6.29
N ALA A 88 1.34 3.55 -7.02
CA ALA A 88 1.90 2.63 -8.00
C ALA A 88 2.67 3.36 -9.12
N TYR A 89 2.16 4.52 -9.55
CA TYR A 89 2.86 5.38 -10.52
C TYR A 89 4.16 5.94 -9.94
N LEU A 90 4.13 6.49 -8.73
CA LEU A 90 5.32 7.00 -8.02
C LEU A 90 6.36 5.91 -7.73
N MET A 91 5.89 4.70 -7.41
CA MET A 91 6.72 3.52 -7.16
C MET A 91 7.28 2.88 -8.43
N LEU A 92 7.10 3.50 -9.59
CA LEU A 92 7.62 3.03 -10.89
C LEU A 92 7.03 1.70 -11.37
N MET A 93 5.92 1.24 -10.78
CA MET A 93 5.30 -0.03 -11.16
C MET A 93 4.55 0.08 -12.50
N VAL A 94 4.02 1.26 -12.81
CA VAL A 94 3.22 1.53 -14.01
C VAL A 94 3.68 2.84 -14.67
N ASP A 95 3.68 2.90 -16.01
CA ASP A 95 4.04 4.11 -16.78
C ASP A 95 2.81 4.92 -17.24
N VAL A 96 1.61 4.34 -17.13
CA VAL A 96 0.34 5.03 -17.41
C VAL A 96 0.08 6.10 -16.34
N TYR A 97 -0.11 7.34 -16.78
CA TYR A 97 -0.42 8.46 -15.88
C TYR A 97 -1.82 8.26 -15.25
N PRO A 98 -1.97 8.38 -13.92
CA PRO A 98 -3.25 8.17 -13.26
C PRO A 98 -4.31 9.17 -13.76
N PRO A 99 -5.51 8.72 -14.17
CA PRO A 99 -6.60 9.63 -14.48
C PRO A 99 -7.10 10.33 -13.22
N PHE A 100 -7.44 11.62 -13.30
CA PHE A 100 -8.07 12.38 -12.21
C PHE A 100 -9.55 11.99 -12.04
N THR A 101 -9.78 10.73 -11.68
CA THR A 101 -11.11 10.17 -11.46
C THR A 101 -11.13 9.32 -10.21
N MET A 102 -12.20 9.50 -9.43
CA MET A 102 -12.52 8.70 -8.26
C MET A 102 -13.26 7.41 -8.63
N ASP A 103 -13.50 7.17 -9.92
CA ASP A 103 -14.11 5.92 -10.37
C ASP A 103 -13.19 4.73 -10.09
N VAL A 104 -13.72 3.77 -9.32
CA VAL A 104 -13.06 2.51 -8.95
C VAL A 104 -13.03 1.55 -10.14
N ALA A 105 -14.02 1.62 -11.03
CA ALA A 105 -14.19 0.72 -12.17
C ALA A 105 -13.43 1.18 -13.43
N VAL A 106 -12.65 2.25 -13.34
CA VAL A 106 -11.88 2.73 -14.49
C VAL A 106 -10.94 1.64 -15.00
N ASP A 107 -10.84 1.52 -16.32
CA ASP A 107 -9.89 0.61 -16.94
C ASP A 107 -8.47 1.16 -16.77
N HIS A 108 -7.79 0.70 -15.71
CA HIS A 108 -6.43 1.07 -15.38
C HIS A 108 -5.62 -0.18 -15.01
N PRO A 109 -4.31 -0.23 -15.30
CA PRO A 109 -3.44 -1.36 -14.94
C PRO A 109 -3.25 -1.58 -13.43
N VAL A 110 -3.70 -0.65 -12.59
CA VAL A 110 -3.69 -0.78 -11.11
C VAL A 110 -5.13 -0.80 -10.65
N ARG A 111 -5.58 -1.93 -10.11
CA ARG A 111 -6.96 -2.15 -9.67
C ARG A 111 -6.95 -2.68 -8.24
N VAL A 112 -7.87 -2.15 -7.43
CA VAL A 112 -8.05 -2.57 -6.03
C VAL A 112 -9.42 -3.20 -5.91
N TRP A 113 -9.44 -4.46 -5.48
CA TRP A 113 -10.68 -5.20 -5.24
C TRP A 113 -11.03 -5.13 -3.77
N PHE A 114 -12.14 -4.47 -3.48
CA PHE A 114 -12.68 -4.38 -2.13
C PHE A 114 -13.72 -5.47 -1.90
N PRO A 115 -13.76 -6.05 -0.69
CA PRO A 115 -14.85 -6.94 -0.32
C PRO A 115 -16.19 -6.18 -0.27
N ALA A 116 -17.28 -6.92 -0.41
CA ALA A 116 -18.62 -6.39 -0.19
C ALA A 116 -18.74 -5.79 1.24
N PRO A 117 -19.63 -4.81 1.46
CA PRO A 117 -19.89 -4.27 2.79
C PRO A 117 -20.14 -5.40 3.80
N THR A 118 -19.21 -5.54 4.73
CA THR A 118 -19.21 -6.63 5.72
C THR A 118 -19.57 -6.04 7.09
N PRO A 119 -20.36 -6.73 7.94
CA PRO A 119 -20.58 -6.30 9.30
C PRO A 119 -19.27 -6.19 10.10
N LEU A 120 -19.20 -5.18 10.95
CA LEU A 120 -18.06 -4.88 11.81
C LEU A 120 -18.42 -5.14 13.27
N ASN A 121 -17.49 -5.74 14.01
CA ASN A 121 -17.63 -5.85 15.46
C ASN A 121 -17.42 -4.46 16.09
N ARG A 122 -18.43 -3.94 16.78
CA ARG A 122 -18.42 -2.61 17.43
C ARG A 122 -17.25 -2.44 18.41
N MET A 123 -16.92 -3.50 19.17
CA MET A 123 -15.76 -3.47 20.08
C MET A 123 -14.46 -3.35 19.30
N ALA A 124 -14.34 -4.06 18.16
CA ALA A 124 -13.18 -3.94 17.29
C ALA A 124 -13.09 -2.56 16.63
N VAL A 125 -14.22 -1.89 16.35
CA VAL A 125 -14.25 -0.50 15.87
C VAL A 125 -13.79 0.47 16.95
N LEU A 126 -14.24 0.29 18.20
CA LEU A 126 -13.83 1.14 19.32
C LEU A 126 -12.32 1.02 19.60
N PHE A 127 -11.82 -0.21 19.70
CA PHE A 127 -10.41 -0.49 19.95
C PHE A 127 -9.55 -0.48 18.68
N ARG A 128 -10.09 -0.02 17.55
CA ARG A 128 -9.40 -0.09 16.25
C ARG A 128 -8.09 0.68 16.24
N PHE A 129 -7.98 1.78 16.99
CA PHE A 129 -6.75 2.55 17.13
C PHE A 129 -5.61 1.71 17.73
N PHE A 130 -5.91 0.94 18.77
CA PHE A 130 -4.93 0.05 19.40
C PHE A 130 -4.62 -1.16 18.52
N LEU A 131 -5.63 -1.74 17.88
CA LEU A 131 -5.46 -2.86 16.96
C LEU A 131 -4.69 -2.46 15.69
N ALA A 132 -4.89 -1.24 15.19
CA ALA A 132 -4.22 -0.76 14.00
C ALA A 132 -2.76 -0.37 14.27
N LEU A 133 -2.40 0.00 15.50
CA LEU A 133 -1.05 0.50 15.82
C LEU A 133 0.08 -0.46 15.36
N PRO A 134 0.03 -1.78 15.63
CA PRO A 134 1.08 -2.69 15.17
C PRO A 134 1.20 -2.77 13.65
N ILE A 135 0.09 -2.80 12.91
CA ILE A 135 0.12 -2.88 11.43
C ILE A 135 0.45 -1.54 10.79
N LEU A 136 0.06 -0.42 11.39
CA LEU A 136 0.46 0.92 10.97
C LEU A 136 1.97 1.08 11.11
N LEU A 137 2.54 0.64 12.24
CA LEU A 137 3.97 0.69 12.47
C LEU A 137 4.74 -0.20 11.48
N LEU A 138 4.27 -1.44 11.29
CA LEU A 138 4.85 -2.35 10.29
C LEU A 138 4.82 -1.74 8.88
N THR A 139 3.68 -1.18 8.48
CA THR A 139 3.51 -0.54 7.17
C THR A 139 4.40 0.69 7.05
N ALA A 140 4.52 1.51 8.10
CA ALA A 140 5.39 2.68 8.13
C ALA A 140 6.87 2.29 7.95
N TRP A 141 7.31 1.20 8.56
CA TRP A 141 8.67 0.68 8.33
C TRP A 141 8.85 0.20 6.89
N PHE A 142 7.90 -0.53 6.32
CA PHE A 142 8.00 -0.92 4.91
C PHE A 142 8.08 0.28 3.96
N VAL A 143 7.24 1.29 4.16
CA VAL A 143 7.24 2.53 3.35
C VAL A 143 8.56 3.29 3.55
N SER A 144 9.04 3.43 4.79
CA SER A 144 10.29 4.14 5.08
C SER A 144 11.50 3.42 4.46
N GLY A 145 11.56 2.09 4.59
CA GLY A 145 12.62 1.29 3.98
C GLY A 145 12.58 1.32 2.47
N TRP A 146 11.38 1.32 1.88
CA TRP A 146 11.20 1.48 0.45
C TRP A 146 11.69 2.86 0.00
N MET A 147 11.39 3.92 0.76
CA MET A 147 11.87 5.28 0.48
C MET A 147 13.41 5.36 0.47
N VAL A 148 14.10 4.66 1.39
CA VAL A 148 15.57 4.61 1.40
C VAL A 148 16.14 4.02 0.10
N ILE A 149 15.54 2.93 -0.39
CA ILE A 149 16.02 2.29 -1.64
C ILE A 149 15.46 2.96 -2.91
N SER A 150 14.43 3.81 -2.79
CA SER A 150 13.70 4.39 -3.93
C SER A 150 14.61 5.14 -4.91
N LEU A 151 15.65 5.82 -4.41
CA LEU A 151 16.62 6.52 -5.26
C LEU A 151 17.42 5.55 -6.14
N ILE A 152 17.83 4.42 -5.56
CA ILE A 152 18.55 3.35 -6.27
C ILE A 152 17.60 2.69 -7.29
N LEU A 153 16.35 2.42 -6.90
CA LEU A 153 15.34 1.86 -7.80
C LEU A 153 15.04 2.78 -8.97
N TRP A 154 14.90 4.08 -8.71
CA TRP A 154 14.70 5.10 -9.73
C TRP A 154 15.85 5.10 -10.74
N LEU A 155 17.11 5.04 -10.27
CA LEU A 155 18.27 4.97 -11.16
C LEU A 155 18.31 3.67 -11.98
N ILE A 156 18.01 2.52 -11.36
CA ILE A 156 17.95 1.22 -12.04
C ILE A 156 16.90 1.25 -13.15
N VAL A 157 15.69 1.71 -12.86
CA VAL A 157 14.59 1.77 -13.83
C VAL A 157 14.89 2.80 -14.93
N LEU A 158 15.52 3.93 -14.59
CA LEU A 158 15.92 4.93 -15.57
C LEU A 158 16.92 4.36 -16.60
N ILE A 159 17.90 3.57 -16.15
CA ILE A 159 18.93 2.95 -17.00
C ILE A 159 18.35 1.77 -17.79
N MET A 160 17.63 0.85 -17.11
CA MET A 160 17.12 -0.38 -17.72
C MET A 160 15.89 -0.13 -18.60
N GLY A 161 15.09 0.91 -18.32
CA GLY A 161 13.79 1.14 -18.98
C GLY A 161 12.71 0.11 -18.63
N ARG A 162 12.98 -0.75 -17.63
CA ARG A 162 12.04 -1.74 -17.10
C ARG A 162 12.36 -2.05 -15.64
N MET A 163 11.35 -2.45 -14.88
CA MET A 163 11.51 -2.87 -13.49
C MET A 163 11.90 -4.35 -13.43
N PRO A 164 13.00 -4.73 -12.74
CA PRO A 164 13.33 -6.13 -12.50
C PRO A 164 12.24 -6.85 -11.69
N ASP A 165 11.98 -8.12 -12.01
CA ASP A 165 10.86 -8.88 -11.41
C ASP A 165 10.96 -8.99 -9.88
N THR A 166 12.17 -9.12 -9.34
CA THR A 166 12.40 -9.19 -7.88
C THR A 166 12.01 -7.89 -7.17
N ILE A 167 12.34 -6.75 -7.78
CA ILE A 167 12.01 -5.42 -7.28
C ILE A 167 10.51 -5.17 -7.41
N PHE A 168 9.91 -5.58 -8.54
CA PHE A 168 8.48 -5.50 -8.76
C PHE A 168 7.70 -6.29 -7.71
N GLN A 169 8.05 -7.56 -7.49
CA GLN A 169 7.39 -8.41 -6.49
C GLN A 169 7.49 -7.81 -5.07
N ALA A 170 8.66 -7.32 -4.68
CA ALA A 170 8.85 -6.68 -3.38
C ALA A 170 8.03 -5.37 -3.27
N THR A 171 8.06 -4.52 -4.30
CA THR A 171 7.31 -3.25 -4.30
C THR A 171 5.80 -3.49 -4.32
N ALA A 172 5.33 -4.49 -5.07
CA ALA A 172 3.94 -4.93 -5.07
C ALA A 172 3.49 -5.43 -3.69
N ALA A 173 4.35 -6.16 -2.97
CA ALA A 173 4.07 -6.58 -1.61
C ALA A 173 3.96 -5.38 -0.65
N VAL A 174 4.87 -4.41 -0.75
CA VAL A 174 4.80 -3.15 0.04
C VAL A 174 3.50 -2.40 -0.23
N LEU A 175 3.16 -2.16 -1.50
CA LEU A 175 1.95 -1.45 -1.89
C LEU A 175 0.68 -2.21 -1.45
N ARG A 176 0.66 -3.54 -1.60
CA ARG A 176 -0.43 -4.41 -1.12
C ARG A 176 -0.61 -4.31 0.39
N ASN A 177 0.49 -4.34 1.16
CA ASN A 177 0.44 -4.20 2.61
C ASN A 177 -0.11 -2.83 3.01
N GLN A 178 0.32 -1.77 2.32
CA GLN A 178 -0.20 -0.42 2.53
C GLN A 178 -1.72 -0.36 2.32
N VAL A 179 -2.21 -0.79 1.16
CA VAL A 179 -3.65 -0.75 0.84
C VAL A 179 -4.47 -1.60 1.80
N ARG A 180 -3.98 -2.76 2.23
CA ARG A 180 -4.66 -3.63 3.21
C ARG A 180 -4.73 -2.96 4.58
N THR A 181 -3.63 -2.37 5.03
CA THR A 181 -3.58 -1.62 6.29
C THR A 181 -4.50 -0.41 6.26
N GLU A 182 -4.51 0.37 5.16
CA GLU A 182 -5.39 1.52 5.00
C GLU A 182 -6.86 1.11 4.92
N SER A 183 -7.18 0.00 4.23
CA SER A 183 -8.54 -0.53 4.17
C SER A 183 -9.03 -1.01 5.53
N TYR A 184 -8.14 -1.59 6.34
CA TYR A 184 -8.44 -1.87 7.75
C TYR A 184 -8.59 -0.55 8.52
N TRP A 185 -7.68 0.41 8.41
CA TRP A 185 -7.79 1.68 9.13
C TRP A 185 -9.12 2.41 8.85
N TYR A 186 -9.52 2.47 7.58
CA TYR A 186 -10.78 3.07 7.10
C TYR A 186 -12.01 2.18 7.25
N MET A 187 -11.90 1.04 7.94
CA MET A 187 -13.03 0.16 8.26
C MET A 187 -13.74 -0.46 7.06
N LEU A 188 -13.08 -0.50 5.90
CA LEU A 188 -13.58 -1.13 4.68
C LEU A 188 -13.52 -2.67 4.74
N THR A 189 -12.68 -3.20 5.62
CA THR A 189 -12.59 -4.64 5.90
C THR A 189 -12.41 -4.88 7.41
N PRO A 190 -12.99 -5.94 7.98
CA PRO A 190 -12.64 -6.42 9.33
C PRO A 190 -11.33 -7.22 9.36
N THR A 191 -10.82 -7.66 8.21
CA THR A 191 -9.71 -8.60 8.13
C THR A 191 -8.38 -7.94 8.48
N TYR A 192 -7.68 -8.50 9.46
CA TYR A 192 -6.36 -8.04 9.86
C TYR A 192 -5.30 -8.38 8.80
N LEU A 193 -4.19 -7.63 8.78
CA LEU A 193 -3.14 -7.79 7.78
C LEU A 193 -2.55 -9.23 7.82
N LYS A 194 -2.57 -9.91 6.66
CA LYS A 194 -2.02 -11.25 6.44
C LYS A 194 -1.28 -11.30 5.10
N GLY A 195 -0.32 -12.23 4.99
CA GLY A 195 0.42 -12.46 3.74
C GLY A 195 1.42 -11.33 3.42
N VAL A 196 2.09 -10.80 4.45
CA VAL A 196 2.99 -9.63 4.34
C VAL A 196 4.09 -9.83 3.30
N PHE A 197 4.58 -11.06 3.12
CA PHE A 197 5.64 -11.43 2.19
C PHE A 197 5.11 -12.17 0.95
N GLY A 198 3.84 -11.97 0.60
CA GLY A 198 3.16 -12.65 -0.50
C GLY A 198 2.37 -13.89 -0.07
N ASP A 199 1.76 -14.53 -1.07
CA ASP A 199 0.86 -15.68 -0.91
C ASP A 199 1.58 -17.03 -1.06
N GLY A 200 2.87 -17.01 -1.42
CA GLY A 200 3.67 -18.22 -1.59
C GLY A 200 4.99 -17.94 -2.32
N PRO A 201 5.88 -18.94 -2.41
CA PRO A 201 7.06 -18.85 -3.27
C PRO A 201 6.65 -18.78 -4.75
N ALA A 202 7.38 -17.99 -5.54
CA ALA A 202 7.23 -18.03 -7.00
C ALA A 202 7.66 -19.42 -7.54
N PRO A 203 6.83 -20.08 -8.36
CA PRO A 203 7.15 -21.39 -8.92
C PRO A 203 8.36 -21.29 -9.84
N ILE A 204 9.19 -22.34 -9.82
CA ILE A 204 10.44 -22.38 -10.58
C ILE A 204 10.16 -22.84 -12.02
N ALA A 205 9.12 -23.68 -12.20
CA ALA A 205 8.60 -24.07 -13.51
C ALA A 205 7.05 -24.00 -13.55
N SER A 206 6.48 -23.86 -14.75
CA SER A 206 5.02 -23.90 -14.95
C SER A 206 4.38 -25.23 -14.51
N THR A 207 5.18 -26.29 -14.37
CA THR A 207 4.78 -27.61 -13.90
C THR A 207 4.58 -27.69 -12.38
N ASP A 208 5.10 -26.72 -11.61
CA ASP A 208 4.94 -26.64 -10.15
C ASP A 208 3.61 -25.98 -9.75
N MET A 209 2.88 -25.41 -10.71
CA MET A 209 1.55 -24.87 -10.49
C MET A 209 0.54 -26.02 -10.37
N PRO A 210 -0.37 -25.98 -9.37
CA PRO A 210 -1.44 -26.96 -9.28
C PRO A 210 -2.23 -27.06 -10.60
N PRO A 211 -2.68 -28.26 -11.01
CA PRO A 211 -3.48 -28.41 -12.22
C PRO A 211 -4.76 -27.55 -12.12
N GLY A 212 -4.95 -26.65 -13.10
CA GLY A 212 -6.05 -25.68 -13.11
C GLY A 212 -5.74 -24.29 -12.53
N TYR A 213 -4.49 -24.03 -12.14
CA TYR A 213 -4.05 -22.72 -11.68
C TYR A 213 -4.04 -21.70 -12.83
N ALA A 214 -4.93 -20.71 -12.77
CA ALA A 214 -4.91 -19.53 -13.62
C ALA A 214 -4.76 -18.28 -12.73
N ALA A 215 -3.60 -17.62 -12.82
CA ALA A 215 -3.39 -16.36 -12.12
C ALA A 215 -4.39 -15.32 -12.63
N ALA A 216 -5.16 -14.71 -11.73
CA ALA A 216 -6.12 -13.67 -12.11
C ALA A 216 -5.40 -12.39 -12.57
N SER A 217 -4.22 -12.14 -12.00
CA SER A 217 -3.31 -11.06 -12.38
C SER A 217 -1.86 -11.41 -11.98
N PRO A 218 -0.84 -10.66 -12.44
CA PRO A 218 0.55 -10.86 -12.01
C PRO A 218 0.77 -10.76 -10.49
N THR A 219 -0.15 -10.13 -9.76
CA THR A 219 -0.06 -9.91 -8.31
C THR A 219 -1.18 -10.63 -7.53
N ARG A 220 -1.98 -11.48 -8.18
CA ARG A 220 -3.09 -12.21 -7.56
C ARG A 220 -3.14 -13.68 -8.02
N PRO A 221 -2.67 -14.62 -7.18
CA PRO A 221 -1.99 -14.39 -5.91
C PRO A 221 -0.58 -13.81 -6.11
N LEU A 222 -0.08 -13.06 -5.13
CA LEU A 222 1.25 -12.45 -5.21
C LEU A 222 2.31 -13.48 -4.80
N LEU A 223 2.89 -14.16 -5.78
CA LEU A 223 3.96 -15.11 -5.56
C LEU A 223 5.32 -14.41 -5.57
N VAL A 224 6.11 -14.63 -4.51
CA VAL A 224 7.33 -13.87 -4.25
C VAL A 224 8.52 -14.82 -4.31
N SER A 225 9.45 -14.54 -5.22
CA SER A 225 10.72 -15.25 -5.36
C SER A 225 11.60 -15.10 -4.10
N GLN A 226 12.60 -15.98 -3.94
CA GLN A 226 13.53 -15.87 -2.81
C GLN A 226 14.27 -14.53 -2.79
N GLY A 227 14.71 -14.04 -3.97
CA GLY A 227 15.37 -12.73 -4.09
C GLY A 227 14.47 -11.57 -3.68
N ALA A 228 13.20 -11.59 -4.09
CA ALA A 228 12.22 -10.58 -3.67
C ALA A 228 11.92 -10.64 -2.17
N ARG A 229 11.90 -11.84 -1.58
CA ARG A 229 11.71 -12.01 -0.13
C ARG A 229 12.89 -11.47 0.67
N ILE A 230 14.12 -11.70 0.21
CA ILE A 230 15.32 -11.10 0.81
C ILE A 230 15.23 -9.57 0.73
N LEU A 231 14.85 -9.03 -0.44
CA LEU A 231 14.67 -7.60 -0.62
C LEU A 231 13.62 -7.01 0.34
N LEU A 232 12.51 -7.70 0.58
CA LEU A 232 11.51 -7.28 1.58
C LEU A 232 12.07 -7.22 3.00
N TRP A 233 12.91 -8.19 3.39
CA TRP A 233 13.61 -8.13 4.68
C TRP A 233 14.57 -6.95 4.75
N VAL A 234 15.32 -6.69 3.69
CA VAL A 234 16.22 -5.52 3.59
C VAL A 234 15.43 -4.23 3.74
N ILE A 235 14.32 -4.08 3.01
CA ILE A 235 13.40 -2.95 3.12
C ILE A 235 12.93 -2.79 4.57
N LEU A 236 12.43 -3.86 5.20
CA LEU A 236 11.94 -3.79 6.56
C LEU A 236 13.03 -3.34 7.55
N VAL A 237 14.23 -3.90 7.46
CA VAL A 237 15.37 -3.55 8.33
C VAL A 237 15.78 -2.09 8.13
N LEU A 238 15.92 -1.64 6.87
CA LEU A 238 16.22 -0.24 6.56
C LEU A 238 15.15 0.71 7.10
N GLY A 239 13.88 0.32 6.99
CA GLY A 239 12.75 1.07 7.54
C GLY A 239 12.83 1.24 9.04
N ILE A 240 13.07 0.14 9.77
CA ILE A 240 13.25 0.16 11.22
C ILE A 240 14.44 1.06 11.59
N LEU A 241 15.60 0.88 10.96
CA LEU A 241 16.78 1.71 11.20
C LEU A 241 16.51 3.20 10.95
N SER A 242 15.82 3.54 9.86
CA SER A 242 15.46 4.92 9.53
C SER A 242 14.53 5.56 10.57
N SER A 243 13.65 4.78 11.20
CA SER A 243 12.71 5.27 12.21
C SER A 243 13.41 5.72 13.50
N PHE A 244 14.50 5.06 13.89
CA PHE A 244 15.29 5.45 15.05
C PHE A 244 16.12 6.72 14.81
N THR A 245 16.61 6.93 13.58
CA THR A 245 17.40 8.13 13.25
C THR A 245 16.58 9.42 13.33
N GLN A 246 15.31 9.38 12.89
CA GLN A 246 14.39 10.52 13.00
C GLN A 246 14.06 10.84 14.47
N GLY A 247 13.83 9.82 15.30
CA GLY A 247 13.57 9.99 16.74
C GLY A 247 14.73 10.65 17.51
N ALA A 248 15.98 10.32 17.17
CA ALA A 248 17.17 10.88 17.83
C ALA A 248 17.50 12.33 17.38
N SER A 249 17.04 12.74 16.20
CA SER A 249 17.27 14.11 15.70
C SER A 249 16.36 15.15 16.37
N GLY A 250 15.12 14.78 16.68
CA GLY A 250 14.16 15.67 17.37
C GLY A 250 14.45 15.89 18.86
N SER A 251 15.22 14.99 19.50
CA SER A 251 15.64 15.19 20.90
C SER A 251 16.80 16.17 21.02
N ARG A 252 17.75 16.18 20.06
CA ARG A 252 18.92 17.07 20.11
C ARG A 252 18.58 18.55 19.92
N SER A 253 17.59 18.88 19.08
CA SER A 253 17.21 20.29 18.86
C SER A 253 16.62 20.96 20.11
N ASN A 254 15.94 20.20 20.97
CA ASN A 254 15.32 20.75 22.18
C ASN A 254 16.33 21.07 23.29
N ASP A 255 17.44 20.32 23.38
CA ASP A 255 18.46 20.53 24.41
C ASP A 255 19.31 21.79 24.12
N ASP A 256 19.57 22.08 22.84
CA ASP A 256 20.37 23.23 22.44
C ASP A 256 19.64 24.57 22.66
N GLU A 257 18.32 24.62 22.42
CA GLU A 257 17.51 25.83 22.60
C GLU A 257 17.37 26.25 24.07
N TYR A 258 17.29 25.28 24.99
CA TYR A 258 17.22 25.56 26.43
C TYR A 258 18.54 26.12 26.98
N SER A 259 19.68 25.74 26.38
CA SER A 259 21.01 26.22 26.77
C SER A 259 21.26 27.69 26.35
N MET A 260 20.67 28.13 25.23
CA MET A 260 20.83 29.49 24.71
C MET A 260 19.92 30.51 25.39
N VAL A 261 18.77 30.09 25.93
CA VAL A 261 17.90 30.98 26.73
C VAL A 261 18.51 31.24 28.12
N GLY A 262 19.23 30.28 28.70
CA GLY A 262 19.90 30.44 29.99
C GLY A 262 21.12 31.37 30.00
N THR A 263 21.67 31.69 28.83
CA THR A 263 22.88 32.53 28.69
C THR A 263 22.58 34.01 28.40
N SER A 264 21.33 34.39 28.15
CA SER A 264 20.91 35.77 27.87
C SER A 264 20.58 36.63 29.11
N GLN A 265 20.74 36.10 30.33
CA GLN A 265 20.33 36.77 31.58
C GLN A 265 21.51 37.12 32.51
N ARG A 266 22.72 37.34 31.98
CA ARG A 266 23.85 37.88 32.75
C ARG A 266 24.54 39.04 32.06
#